data_AF-A0A8J3QPE4-F1
#
_entry.id   AF-A0A8J3QPE4-F1
#
_cell.length_a   1.000
_cell.length_b   1.000
_cell.length_c   1.000
_cell.angle_alpha   90.00
_cell.angle_beta   90.00
_cell.angle_gamma   90.00
#
_symmetry.space_group_name_H-M   'P 1'
#
loop_
_entity.id
_entity.type
_entity.pdbx_description
1 polymer ?
#
loop_
_entity_poly.entity_id
_entity_poly.type
_entity_poly.pdbx_seq_one_letter_code
_entity_poly.pdbx_strand_id
1 'polypeptide(L)'
;MNADPTTNMVVFLLARGEGEHAIAGAPTQADDCVRQAWDRASREHRARPDEVTAIYTEWEASDKDNRFIAETFPRAELSHSFTRPTDGDWEPAFAAARQAMADAEQRREAQDAAGRMEHVRQNGELLPVLWSASAPNAPLMRSTMPHWALVQERLFFALATVGPTPTGNIGMDHLTHDGHQRLGAPPLHELFARAADGLRRGLQIDAHSSERGQLLTMRRDGGMCASAVALPDFYQRMSQLLGDERIVVGLPSPDELAVAGAASGWPETLREMVLSSPYPTGELVPSLLLIDRSGVQLLAERG
;
A
#
# COMPACT_ATOMS: atom_id res chain seq x y z
N MET A 1 2.72 15.74 14.06
CA MET A 1 3.79 16.73 14.34
C MET A 1 3.45 17.99 13.56
N ASN A 2 3.74 19.17 14.10
CA ASN A 2 3.41 20.43 13.43
C ASN A 2 4.35 20.61 12.22
N ALA A 3 3.81 21.04 11.08
CA ALA A 3 4.59 21.30 9.86
C ALA A 3 5.04 22.77 9.76
N ASP A 4 4.59 23.63 10.67
CA ASP A 4 4.89 25.05 10.68
C ASP A 4 5.92 25.40 11.77
N PRO A 5 7.19 25.69 11.42
CA PRO A 5 8.23 25.98 12.41
C PRO A 5 8.03 27.32 13.14
N THR A 6 7.07 28.14 12.72
CA THR A 6 6.76 29.43 13.37
C THR A 6 5.91 29.26 14.64
N THR A 7 5.32 28.07 14.82
CA THR A 7 4.66 27.65 16.05
C THR A 7 5.50 26.58 16.72
N ASN A 8 6.02 26.86 17.90
CA ASN A 8 6.80 25.90 18.69
C ASN A 8 5.84 25.04 19.48
N MET A 9 5.79 23.75 19.14
CA MET A 9 5.04 22.76 19.90
C MET A 9 5.80 22.40 21.18
N VAL A 10 5.10 22.45 22.30
CA VAL A 10 5.60 22.04 23.61
C VAL A 10 4.80 20.85 24.09
N VAL A 11 5.49 19.76 24.42
CA VAL A 11 4.92 18.53 24.96
C VAL A 11 5.32 18.43 26.43
N PHE A 12 4.32 18.31 27.30
CA PHE A 12 4.48 18.07 28.73
C PHE A 12 4.14 16.60 29.02
N LEU A 13 5.14 15.78 29.34
CA LEU A 13 4.93 14.39 29.75
C LEU A 13 4.43 14.35 31.19
N LEU A 14 3.33 13.64 31.43
CA LEU A 14 2.66 13.58 32.72
C LEU A 14 2.92 12.24 33.40
N ALA A 15 3.10 12.24 34.72
CA ALA A 15 3.28 11.02 35.53
C ALA A 15 2.03 10.13 35.66
N ARG A 16 0.93 10.49 35.00
CA ARG A 16 -0.37 9.80 35.10
C ARG A 16 -0.46 8.71 34.04
N GLY A 17 -0.03 7.49 34.37
CA GLY A 17 -0.11 6.36 33.43
C GLY A 17 0.91 6.42 32.28
N GLU A 18 1.12 5.29 31.60
CA GLU A 18 2.09 5.23 30.50
C GLU A 18 1.60 6.05 29.29
N GLY A 19 2.37 7.06 28.92
CA GLY A 19 2.18 7.81 27.66
C GLY A 19 1.20 8.98 27.71
N GLU A 20 0.67 9.37 28.89
CA GLU A 20 -0.13 10.60 28.99
C GLU A 20 0.76 11.85 28.79
N HIS A 21 0.30 12.73 27.91
CA HIS A 21 1.00 13.95 27.59
C HIS A 21 0.00 15.07 27.25
N ALA A 22 0.35 16.31 27.59
CA ALA A 22 -0.37 17.49 27.17
C ALA A 22 0.46 18.24 26.12
N ILE A 23 -0.17 18.65 25.01
CA ILE A 23 0.52 19.36 23.93
C ILE A 23 -0.13 20.71 23.70
N ALA A 24 0.67 21.76 23.62
CA ALA A 24 0.20 23.06 23.16
C ALA A 24 1.28 23.75 22.31
N GLY A 25 0.84 24.57 21.35
CA GLY A 25 1.72 25.41 20.54
C GLY A 25 1.66 26.88 20.97
N ALA A 26 2.78 27.57 20.85
CA ALA A 26 2.89 29.02 21.00
C ALA A 26 3.88 29.58 19.95
N PRO A 27 3.87 30.90 19.66
CA PRO A 27 4.79 31.47 18.66
C PRO A 27 6.25 31.17 19.00
N THR A 28 7.01 30.62 18.06
CA THR A 28 8.39 30.17 18.29
C THR A 28 9.31 31.30 18.75
N GLN A 29 9.09 32.50 18.21
CA GLN A 29 9.92 33.68 18.51
C GLN A 29 9.61 34.29 19.87
N ALA A 30 8.48 33.94 20.52
CA ALA A 30 8.13 34.47 21.82
C ALA A 30 9.18 34.07 22.87
N ASP A 31 9.49 34.98 23.80
CA ASP A 31 10.40 34.68 24.91
C ASP A 31 9.70 33.88 26.02
N ASP A 32 8.38 33.89 26.09
CA ASP A 32 7.58 33.19 27.09
C ASP A 32 6.73 32.07 26.45
N CYS A 33 7.28 31.45 25.42
CA CYS A 33 6.62 30.44 24.59
C CYS A 33 6.13 29.25 25.43
N VAL A 34 6.98 28.72 26.31
CA VAL A 34 6.66 27.56 27.17
C VAL A 34 5.60 27.93 28.20
N ARG A 35 5.64 29.15 28.75
CA ARG A 35 4.60 29.64 29.66
C ARG A 35 3.24 29.71 28.96
N GLN A 36 3.18 30.32 27.78
CA GLN A 36 1.94 30.41 27.00
C GLN A 36 1.38 29.02 26.66
N ALA A 37 2.25 28.10 26.25
CA ALA A 37 1.87 26.72 25.97
C ALA A 37 1.34 26.00 27.23
N TRP A 38 1.99 26.17 28.39
CA TRP A 38 1.54 25.58 29.65
C TRP A 38 0.19 26.13 30.11
N ASP A 39 -0.04 27.44 30.02
CA ASP A 39 -1.32 28.05 30.39
C ASP A 39 -2.48 27.47 29.57
N ARG A 40 -2.22 27.12 28.30
CA ARG A 40 -3.18 26.43 27.45
C ARG A 40 -3.33 24.95 27.83
N ALA A 41 -2.23 24.21 27.86
CA ALA A 41 -2.20 22.77 28.13
C ALA A 41 -2.82 22.43 29.50
N SER A 42 -2.48 23.18 30.54
CA SER A 42 -3.00 22.98 31.90
C SER A 42 -4.51 23.19 32.01
N ARG A 43 -5.08 24.17 31.28
CA ARG A 43 -6.53 24.38 31.23
C ARG A 43 -7.26 23.28 30.48
N GLU A 44 -6.72 22.87 29.33
CA GLU A 44 -7.33 21.85 28.46
C GLU A 44 -7.27 20.45 29.11
N HIS A 45 -6.13 20.09 29.71
CA HIS A 45 -5.90 18.76 30.28
C HIS A 45 -6.10 18.69 31.80
N ARG A 46 -6.37 19.81 32.47
CA ARG A 46 -6.42 19.92 33.95
C ARG A 46 -5.16 19.36 34.63
N ALA A 47 -4.02 19.52 33.96
CA ALA A 47 -2.72 19.05 34.43
C ALA A 47 -2.16 20.00 35.49
N ARG A 48 -1.47 19.44 36.49
CA ARG A 48 -0.79 20.23 37.53
C ARG A 48 0.73 20.21 37.31
N PRO A 49 1.46 21.27 37.70
CA PRO A 49 2.90 21.32 37.48
C PRO A 49 3.69 20.18 38.13
N ASP A 50 3.25 19.71 39.31
CA ASP A 50 3.87 18.59 40.04
C ASP A 50 3.75 17.25 39.32
N GLU A 51 2.95 17.18 38.26
CA GLU A 51 2.71 15.97 37.46
C GLU A 51 3.60 15.91 36.23
N VAL A 52 4.26 17.01 35.86
CA VAL A 52 5.12 17.06 34.68
C VAL A 52 6.49 16.46 35.00
N THR A 53 6.86 15.40 34.29
CA THR A 53 8.15 14.71 34.46
C THR A 53 9.18 15.08 33.41
N ALA A 54 8.72 15.51 32.23
CA ALA A 54 9.60 16.01 31.18
C ALA A 54 8.87 17.01 30.30
N ILE A 55 9.64 17.91 29.71
CA ILE A 55 9.21 18.93 28.76
C ILE A 55 10.06 18.74 27.50
N TYR A 56 9.37 18.58 26.38
CA TYR A 56 9.99 18.59 25.06
C TYR A 56 9.49 19.79 24.28
N THR A 57 10.41 20.57 23.72
CA THR A 57 10.08 21.69 22.84
C THR A 57 10.61 21.42 21.44
N GLU A 58 9.94 21.93 20.40
CA GLU A 58 10.55 21.90 19.06
C GLU A 58 11.78 22.80 19.03
N TRP A 59 11.69 24.00 19.60
CA TRP A 59 12.78 24.97 19.68
C TRP A 59 13.29 25.16 21.11
N GLU A 60 14.59 25.37 21.25
CA GLU A 60 15.23 25.69 22.52
C GLU A 60 14.53 26.86 23.24
N ALA A 61 14.27 26.65 24.54
CA ALA A 61 13.61 27.62 25.39
C ALA A 61 14.48 28.87 25.58
N SER A 62 13.84 30.05 25.63
CA SER A 62 14.53 31.31 25.95
C SER A 62 14.98 31.34 27.42
N ASP A 63 15.80 32.31 27.80
CA ASP A 63 16.16 32.56 29.21
C ASP A 63 14.95 32.86 30.12
N LYS A 64 13.86 33.43 29.58
CA LYS A 64 12.63 33.65 30.35
C LYS A 64 11.88 32.35 30.55
N ASP A 65 11.79 31.52 29.50
CA ASP A 65 11.17 30.20 29.57
C ASP A 65 11.97 29.27 30.50
N ASN A 66 13.31 29.26 30.41
CA ASN A 66 14.16 28.45 31.28
C ASN A 66 13.97 28.77 32.76
N ARG A 67 13.86 30.07 33.12
CA ARG A 67 13.53 30.47 34.50
C ARG A 67 12.15 30.01 34.92
N PHE A 68 11.15 30.21 34.06
CA PHE A 68 9.80 29.74 34.31
C PHE A 68 9.74 28.22 34.52
N ILE A 69 10.47 27.45 33.69
CA ILE A 69 10.55 26.00 33.79
C ILE A 69 11.18 25.59 35.12
N ALA A 70 12.30 26.19 35.50
CA ALA A 70 12.98 25.87 36.75
C ALA A 70 12.11 26.18 37.99
N GLU A 71 11.33 27.24 37.95
CA GLU A 71 10.42 27.64 39.03
C GLU A 71 9.16 26.76 39.11
N THR A 72 8.58 26.42 37.95
CA THR A 72 7.26 25.77 37.85
C THR A 72 7.35 24.25 37.81
N PHE A 73 8.40 23.71 37.17
CA PHE A 73 8.62 22.28 36.97
C PHE A 73 10.05 21.88 37.43
N PRO A 74 10.39 22.06 38.71
CA PRO A 74 11.76 21.90 39.21
C PRO A 74 12.34 20.48 39.09
N ARG A 75 11.51 19.49 38.74
CA ARG A 75 11.89 18.08 38.56
C ARG A 75 11.78 17.60 37.11
N ALA A 76 11.33 18.45 36.19
CA ALA A 76 11.14 18.04 34.81
C ALA A 76 12.45 18.08 34.04
N GLU A 77 12.71 17.04 33.24
CA GLU A 77 13.79 17.07 32.25
C GLU A 77 13.38 17.94 31.06
N LEU A 78 14.31 18.73 30.50
CA LEU A 78 14.06 19.58 29.33
C LEU A 78 14.90 19.09 28.14
N SER A 79 14.25 18.95 26.98
CA SER A 79 14.92 18.62 25.71
C SER A 79 14.30 19.41 24.55
N HIS A 80 15.06 19.56 23.46
CA HIS A 80 14.61 20.30 22.27
C HIS A 80 15.09 19.67 20.96
N SER A 81 14.45 20.03 19.83
CA SER A 81 14.86 19.57 18.48
C SER A 81 15.81 20.52 17.78
N PHE A 82 15.54 21.83 17.89
CA PHE A 82 16.24 22.88 17.18
C PHE A 82 16.77 23.93 18.15
N THR A 83 18.02 24.35 17.95
CA THR A 83 18.64 25.43 18.73
C THR A 83 18.01 26.77 18.37
N ARG A 84 17.80 27.63 19.38
CA ARG A 84 17.29 28.99 19.16
C ARG A 84 18.41 29.84 18.54
N PRO A 85 18.16 30.58 17.44
CA PRO A 85 19.20 31.42 16.84
C PRO A 85 19.58 32.57 17.77
N THR A 86 20.89 32.75 18.00
CA THR A 86 21.43 33.72 18.97
C THR A 86 21.22 35.18 18.57
N ASP A 87 21.22 35.47 17.25
CA ASP A 87 21.18 36.83 16.71
C ASP A 87 19.78 37.25 16.20
N GLY A 88 18.75 36.43 16.46
CA GLY A 88 17.39 36.69 15.96
C GLY A 88 17.20 36.40 14.47
N ASP A 89 18.19 35.78 13.81
CA ASP A 89 18.12 35.31 12.42
C ASP A 89 17.21 34.07 12.29
N TRP A 90 15.91 34.30 12.48
CA TRP A 90 14.88 33.26 12.48
C TRP A 90 14.58 32.70 11.09
N GLU A 91 14.71 33.50 10.03
CA GLU A 91 14.37 33.04 8.68
C GLU A 91 15.25 31.89 8.19
N PRO A 92 16.60 31.97 8.27
CA PRO A 92 17.46 30.82 7.97
C PRO A 92 17.18 29.61 8.87
N ALA A 93 16.92 29.84 10.16
CA ALA A 93 16.62 28.77 11.11
C ALA A 93 15.32 28.04 10.75
N PHE A 94 14.25 28.77 10.43
CA PHE A 94 12.98 28.20 9.98
C PHE A 94 13.11 27.45 8.65
N ALA A 95 13.93 27.96 7.72
CA ALA A 95 14.19 27.26 6.47
C ALA A 95 14.90 25.91 6.72
N ALA A 96 15.93 25.90 7.58
CA ALA A 96 16.63 24.67 7.95
C ALA A 96 15.72 23.67 8.68
N ALA A 97 14.87 24.15 9.60
CA ALA A 97 13.92 23.31 10.32
C ALA A 97 12.89 22.66 9.36
N ARG A 98 12.34 23.42 8.40
CA ARG A 98 11.44 22.86 7.37
C ARG A 98 12.11 21.75 6.58
N GLN A 99 13.37 21.94 6.17
CA GLN A 99 14.10 20.91 5.45
C GLN A 99 14.31 19.66 6.32
N ALA A 100 14.74 19.83 7.56
CA ALA A 100 14.95 18.72 8.49
C ALA A 100 13.66 17.94 8.77
N MET A 101 12.53 18.63 8.92
CA MET A 101 11.21 18.02 9.10
C MET A 101 10.77 17.25 7.85
N ALA A 102 10.94 17.83 6.65
CA ALA A 102 10.60 17.17 5.40
C ALA A 102 11.45 15.89 5.19
N ASP A 103 12.76 15.98 5.44
CA ASP A 103 13.66 14.82 5.36
C ASP A 103 13.29 13.74 6.38
N ALA A 104 12.91 14.13 7.61
CA ALA A 104 12.49 13.20 8.65
C ALA A 104 11.17 12.51 8.29
N GLU A 105 10.21 13.25 7.74
CA GLU A 105 8.94 12.69 7.26
C GLU A 105 9.19 11.69 6.13
N GLN A 106 9.98 12.06 5.12
CA GLN A 106 10.32 11.17 4.02
C GLN A 106 11.02 9.89 4.50
N ARG A 107 11.93 10.00 5.46
CA ARG A 107 12.59 8.82 6.06
C ARG A 107 11.59 7.94 6.80
N ARG A 108 10.68 8.53 7.57
CA ARG A 108 9.64 7.79 8.28
C ARG A 108 8.71 7.09 7.30
N GLU A 109 8.21 7.79 6.29
CA GLU A 109 7.37 7.21 5.24
C GLU A 109 8.08 6.05 4.53
N ALA A 110 9.37 6.20 4.23
CA ALA A 110 10.18 5.13 3.63
C ALA A 110 10.36 3.94 4.58
N GLN A 111 10.61 4.17 5.87
CA GLN A 111 10.70 3.13 6.89
C GLN A 111 9.37 2.40 7.06
N ASP A 112 8.26 3.14 7.11
CA ASP A 112 6.91 2.58 7.21
C ASP A 112 6.57 1.77 5.96
N ALA A 113 6.91 2.27 4.77
CA ALA A 113 6.75 1.52 3.52
C ALA A 113 7.57 0.23 3.51
N ALA A 114 8.83 0.29 3.93
CA ALA A 114 9.68 -0.88 4.05
C ALA A 114 9.12 -1.89 5.06
N GLY A 115 8.65 -1.43 6.22
CA GLY A 115 8.01 -2.26 7.25
C GLY A 115 6.73 -2.93 6.74
N ARG A 116 5.88 -2.21 5.99
CA ARG A 116 4.69 -2.78 5.34
C ARG A 116 5.07 -3.88 4.34
N MET A 117 6.09 -3.65 3.51
CA MET A 117 6.53 -4.64 2.52
C MET A 117 7.19 -5.86 3.17
N GLU A 118 7.95 -5.68 4.24
CA GLU A 118 8.50 -6.79 5.01
C GLU A 118 7.38 -7.64 5.64
N HIS A 119 6.32 -7.01 6.16
CA HIS A 119 5.16 -7.73 6.66
C HIS A 119 4.50 -8.59 5.56
N VAL A 120 4.31 -8.04 4.36
CA VAL A 120 3.76 -8.78 3.22
C VAL A 120 4.66 -9.95 2.83
N ARG A 121 5.98 -9.74 2.78
CA ARG A 121 6.96 -10.79 2.45
C ARG A 121 6.91 -11.96 3.43
N GLN A 122 6.75 -11.68 4.71
CA GLN A 122 6.73 -12.70 5.78
C GLN A 122 5.39 -13.43 5.89
N ASN A 123 4.27 -12.74 5.65
CA ASN A 123 2.93 -13.25 5.95
C ASN A 123 2.06 -13.49 4.70
N GLY A 124 2.50 -13.03 3.53
CA GLY A 124 1.79 -13.17 2.28
C GLY A 124 1.97 -14.54 1.63
N GLU A 125 1.25 -14.73 0.53
CA GLU A 125 1.27 -15.94 -0.27
C GLU A 125 1.88 -15.66 -1.64
N LEU A 126 2.75 -16.56 -2.12
CA LEU A 126 3.27 -16.47 -3.49
C LEU A 126 2.13 -16.76 -4.48
N LEU A 127 1.82 -15.81 -5.35
CA LEU A 127 0.77 -15.90 -6.36
C LEU A 127 1.29 -15.50 -7.75
N PRO A 128 0.72 -16.07 -8.84
CA PRO A 128 0.87 -15.47 -10.15
C PRO A 128 0.09 -14.15 -10.19
N VAL A 129 0.68 -13.14 -10.79
CA VAL A 129 0.07 -11.83 -11.04
C VAL A 129 0.03 -11.62 -12.55
N LEU A 130 -1.14 -11.32 -13.09
CA LEU A 130 -1.32 -11.02 -14.50
C LEU A 130 -0.95 -9.56 -14.80
N TRP A 131 -0.20 -9.35 -15.87
CA TRP A 131 0.31 -8.07 -16.33
C TRP A 131 -0.09 -7.80 -17.78
N SER A 132 -0.49 -6.56 -18.06
CA SER A 132 -0.68 -6.06 -19.42
C SER A 132 0.60 -5.41 -19.95
N ALA A 133 0.91 -5.64 -21.23
CA ALA A 133 1.99 -4.95 -21.94
C ALA A 133 1.77 -3.43 -22.03
N SER A 134 0.51 -3.02 -22.05
CA SER A 134 0.03 -1.63 -22.11
C SER A 134 -0.07 -0.97 -20.73
N ALA A 135 0.19 -1.71 -19.65
CA ALA A 135 0.20 -1.14 -18.30
C ALA A 135 1.35 -0.12 -18.14
N PRO A 136 1.15 0.97 -17.36
CA PRO A 136 2.18 1.99 -17.13
C PRO A 136 3.51 1.41 -16.62
N ASN A 137 3.44 0.35 -15.81
CA ASN A 137 4.59 -0.28 -15.18
C ASN A 137 5.14 -1.48 -15.98
N ALA A 138 4.63 -1.77 -17.17
CA ALA A 138 5.07 -2.89 -17.99
C ALA A 138 6.59 -2.88 -18.31
N PRO A 139 7.24 -1.73 -18.58
CA PRO A 139 8.69 -1.69 -18.80
C PRO A 139 9.50 -2.16 -17.58
N LEU A 140 9.02 -1.86 -16.37
CA LEU A 140 9.65 -2.31 -15.13
C LEU A 140 9.56 -3.83 -15.00
N MET A 141 8.37 -4.40 -15.21
CA MET A 141 8.17 -5.86 -15.18
C MET A 141 9.11 -6.57 -16.18
N ARG A 142 9.16 -6.11 -17.43
CA ARG A 142 9.99 -6.73 -18.48
C ARG A 142 11.50 -6.69 -18.19
N SER A 143 11.96 -5.64 -17.51
CA SER A 143 13.39 -5.44 -17.23
C SER A 143 13.85 -6.03 -15.90
N THR A 144 12.93 -6.24 -14.95
CA THR A 144 13.30 -6.59 -13.57
C THR A 144 12.74 -7.90 -13.07
N MET A 145 11.75 -8.51 -13.74
CA MET A 145 11.04 -9.67 -13.23
C MET A 145 11.12 -10.86 -14.20
N PRO A 146 11.37 -12.09 -13.70
CA PRO A 146 11.08 -13.31 -14.45
C PRO A 146 9.57 -13.38 -14.74
N HIS A 147 9.22 -13.64 -15.99
CA HIS A 147 7.82 -13.66 -16.42
C HIS A 147 7.58 -14.70 -17.53
N TRP A 148 6.30 -15.03 -17.74
CA TRP A 148 5.83 -15.93 -18.80
C TRP A 148 4.73 -15.25 -19.61
N ALA A 149 4.84 -15.23 -20.94
CA ALA A 149 3.76 -14.73 -21.80
C ALA A 149 2.53 -15.66 -21.83
N LEU A 150 1.36 -15.15 -21.42
CA LEU A 150 0.05 -15.78 -21.63
C LEU A 150 -0.44 -15.55 -23.07
N VAL A 151 -0.35 -14.30 -23.51
CA VAL A 151 -0.62 -13.88 -24.89
C VAL A 151 0.65 -13.17 -25.34
N GLN A 152 1.28 -13.70 -26.39
CA GLN A 152 2.59 -13.26 -26.86
C GLN A 152 2.63 -11.73 -27.03
N GLU A 153 3.62 -11.09 -26.41
CA GLU A 153 3.83 -9.63 -26.37
C GLU A 153 2.71 -8.77 -25.74
N ARG A 154 1.62 -9.37 -25.25
CA ARG A 154 0.42 -8.64 -24.80
C ARG A 154 0.09 -8.85 -23.33
N LEU A 155 0.12 -10.09 -22.85
CA LEU A 155 -0.20 -10.44 -21.46
C LEU A 155 0.86 -11.38 -20.90
N PHE A 156 1.24 -11.14 -19.65
CA PHE A 156 2.30 -11.87 -18.99
C PHE A 156 1.89 -12.26 -17.57
N PHE A 157 2.44 -13.36 -17.06
CA PHE A 157 2.44 -13.63 -15.63
C PHE A 157 3.81 -13.35 -15.06
N ALA A 158 3.83 -12.64 -13.94
CA ALA A 158 4.97 -12.57 -13.04
C ALA A 158 4.57 -13.16 -11.69
N LEU A 159 5.53 -13.36 -10.79
CA LEU A 159 5.27 -13.85 -9.44
C LEU A 159 5.37 -12.70 -8.43
N ALA A 160 4.51 -12.72 -7.42
CA ALA A 160 4.61 -11.83 -6.27
C ALA A 160 4.18 -12.54 -5.00
N THR A 161 4.76 -12.15 -3.87
CA THR A 161 4.18 -12.44 -2.56
C THR A 161 3.07 -11.41 -2.31
N VAL A 162 1.84 -11.87 -2.13
CA VAL A 162 0.64 -11.04 -2.02
C VAL A 162 -0.01 -11.29 -0.67
N GLY A 163 -0.37 -10.21 0.03
CA GLY A 163 -1.02 -10.33 1.33
C GLY A 163 -1.51 -8.99 1.87
N PRO A 164 -2.31 -9.00 2.95
CA PRO A 164 -2.71 -7.78 3.62
C PRO A 164 -1.50 -7.06 4.22
N THR A 165 -1.49 -5.75 4.09
CA THR A 165 -0.60 -4.85 4.83
C THR A 165 -1.16 -4.59 6.23
N PRO A 166 -0.35 -4.11 7.19
CA PRO A 166 -0.85 -3.72 8.51
C PRO A 166 -2.00 -2.70 8.52
N THR A 167 -2.17 -1.94 7.42
CA THR A 167 -3.26 -0.97 7.26
C THR A 167 -4.49 -1.54 6.53
N GLY A 168 -4.53 -2.84 6.24
CA GLY A 168 -5.67 -3.53 5.64
C GLY A 168 -5.74 -3.54 4.10
N ASN A 169 -4.83 -2.83 3.41
CA ASN A 169 -4.73 -2.87 1.95
C ASN A 169 -3.95 -4.10 1.49
N ILE A 170 -4.13 -4.56 0.26
CA ILE A 170 -3.31 -5.63 -0.33
C ILE A 170 -1.97 -5.04 -0.80
N GLY A 171 -0.86 -5.64 -0.34
CA GLY A 171 0.48 -5.35 -0.82
C GLY A 171 1.02 -6.47 -1.70
N MET A 172 1.96 -6.11 -2.59
CA MET A 172 2.61 -7.03 -3.52
C MET A 172 4.12 -6.84 -3.46
N ASP A 173 4.85 -7.89 -3.09
CA ASP A 173 6.31 -7.94 -3.17
C ASP A 173 6.69 -8.82 -4.38
N HIS A 174 6.95 -8.18 -5.52
CA HIS A 174 7.23 -8.86 -6.78
C HIS A 174 8.57 -9.60 -6.73
N LEU A 175 8.59 -10.82 -7.28
CA LEU A 175 9.81 -11.57 -7.47
C LEU A 175 10.64 -10.94 -8.60
N THR A 176 11.69 -10.22 -8.23
CA THR A 176 12.66 -9.66 -9.19
C THR A 176 13.70 -10.70 -9.61
N HIS A 177 14.47 -10.43 -10.67
CA HIS A 177 15.60 -11.26 -11.09
C HIS A 177 16.63 -11.42 -9.96
N ASP A 178 16.96 -10.34 -9.25
CA ASP A 178 17.84 -10.40 -8.07
C ASP A 178 17.21 -11.24 -6.95
N GLY A 179 15.93 -11.03 -6.65
CA GLY A 179 15.19 -11.84 -5.69
C GLY A 179 15.22 -13.33 -6.02
N HIS A 180 15.04 -13.68 -7.30
CA HIS A 180 15.10 -15.05 -7.79
C HIS A 180 16.51 -15.66 -7.63
N GLN A 181 17.57 -14.90 -7.92
CA GLN A 181 18.95 -15.34 -7.67
C GLN A 181 19.23 -15.60 -6.19
N ARG A 182 18.75 -14.74 -5.30
CA ARG A 182 18.90 -14.92 -3.83
C ARG A 182 18.20 -16.17 -3.30
N LEU A 183 17.14 -16.63 -3.96
CA LEU A 183 16.47 -17.90 -3.65
C LEU A 183 17.27 -19.14 -4.14
N GLY A 184 18.44 -18.95 -4.74
CA GLY A 184 19.22 -20.02 -5.37
C GLY A 184 18.75 -20.35 -6.80
N ALA A 185 18.02 -19.42 -7.44
CA ALA A 185 17.50 -19.55 -8.80
C ALA A 185 16.77 -20.88 -9.06
N PRO A 186 15.79 -21.28 -8.22
CA PRO A 186 15.02 -22.50 -8.46
C PRO A 186 14.31 -22.42 -9.82
N PRO A 187 14.04 -23.54 -10.49
CA PRO A 187 13.37 -23.52 -11.79
C PRO A 187 12.04 -22.74 -11.72
N LEU A 188 11.86 -21.77 -12.61
CA LEU A 188 10.73 -20.83 -12.53
C LEU A 188 9.36 -21.55 -12.58
N HIS A 189 9.26 -22.66 -13.32
CA HIS A 189 8.06 -23.47 -13.40
C HIS A 189 7.65 -24.09 -12.06
N GLU A 190 8.60 -24.43 -11.18
CA GLU A 190 8.31 -24.93 -9.82
C GLU A 190 7.71 -23.82 -8.96
N LEU A 191 8.22 -22.59 -9.08
CA LEU A 191 7.65 -21.44 -8.39
C LEU A 191 6.23 -21.12 -8.89
N PHE A 192 6.00 -21.18 -10.20
CA PHE A 192 4.65 -21.04 -10.76
C PHE A 192 3.71 -22.15 -10.30
N ALA A 193 4.16 -23.40 -10.23
CA ALA A 193 3.33 -24.50 -9.71
C ALA A 193 2.92 -24.24 -8.25
N ARG A 194 3.86 -23.83 -7.39
CA ARG A 194 3.57 -23.45 -6.00
C ARG A 194 2.59 -22.27 -5.92
N ALA A 195 2.78 -21.28 -6.78
CA ALA A 195 1.93 -20.10 -6.82
C ALA A 195 0.50 -20.44 -7.31
N ALA A 196 0.38 -21.34 -8.29
CA ALA A 196 -0.90 -21.87 -8.76
C ALA A 196 -1.64 -22.63 -7.67
N ASP A 197 -0.94 -23.41 -6.84
CA ASP A 197 -1.55 -24.09 -5.70
C ASP A 197 -2.08 -23.10 -4.65
N GLY A 198 -1.36 -22.00 -4.40
CA GLY A 198 -1.83 -20.91 -3.55
C GLY A 198 -3.07 -20.22 -4.08
N LEU A 199 -3.06 -19.89 -5.36
CA LEU A 199 -4.21 -19.31 -6.04
C LEU A 199 -5.45 -20.23 -5.95
N ARG A 200 -5.26 -21.54 -6.17
CA ARG A 200 -6.35 -22.53 -6.13
C ARG A 200 -7.01 -22.64 -4.77
N ARG A 201 -6.26 -22.52 -3.65
CA ARG A 201 -6.80 -22.66 -2.28
C ARG A 201 -7.86 -21.62 -1.94
N GLY A 202 -7.73 -20.41 -2.44
CA GLY A 202 -8.65 -19.30 -2.15
C GLY A 202 -9.74 -19.09 -3.21
N LEU A 203 -9.69 -19.81 -4.34
CA LEU A 203 -10.57 -19.55 -5.48
C LEU A 203 -11.96 -20.14 -5.27
N GLN A 204 -12.99 -19.31 -5.40
CA GLN A 204 -14.39 -19.69 -5.39
C GLN A 204 -14.98 -19.45 -6.78
N ILE A 205 -15.88 -20.34 -7.21
CA ILE A 205 -16.54 -20.28 -8.51
C ILE A 205 -18.04 -20.29 -8.27
N ASP A 206 -18.71 -19.24 -8.68
CA ASP A 206 -20.17 -19.14 -8.68
C ASP A 206 -20.69 -19.33 -10.11
N ALA A 207 -21.70 -20.18 -10.27
CA ALA A 207 -22.34 -20.43 -11.56
C ALA A 207 -23.72 -19.78 -11.60
N HIS A 208 -23.96 -18.97 -12.63
CA HIS A 208 -25.20 -18.26 -12.87
C HIS A 208 -25.82 -18.78 -14.16
N SER A 209 -27.07 -19.25 -14.10
CA SER A 209 -27.82 -19.69 -15.29
C SER A 209 -28.88 -18.66 -15.64
N SER A 210 -28.95 -18.27 -16.91
CA SER A 210 -30.02 -17.41 -17.45
C SER A 210 -30.43 -17.84 -18.85
N GLU A 211 -31.37 -17.12 -19.45
CA GLU A 211 -31.74 -17.26 -20.87
C GLU A 211 -30.56 -17.01 -21.83
N ARG A 212 -29.50 -16.33 -21.38
CA ARG A 212 -28.25 -16.10 -22.15
C ARG A 212 -27.29 -17.29 -22.07
N GLY A 213 -27.63 -18.34 -21.34
CA GLY A 213 -26.75 -19.46 -21.04
C GLY A 213 -26.06 -19.32 -19.68
N GLN A 214 -25.02 -20.12 -19.47
CA GLN A 214 -24.27 -20.13 -18.21
C GLN A 214 -23.17 -19.06 -18.20
N LEU A 215 -23.00 -18.43 -17.02
CA LEU A 215 -21.91 -17.52 -16.69
C LEU A 215 -21.24 -18.02 -15.41
N LEU A 216 -19.93 -18.19 -15.44
CA LEU A 216 -19.13 -18.47 -14.25
C LEU A 216 -18.48 -17.17 -13.79
N THR A 217 -18.58 -16.85 -12.50
CA THR A 217 -17.84 -15.74 -11.88
C THR A 217 -16.89 -16.30 -10.84
N MET A 218 -15.67 -15.78 -10.78
CA MET A 218 -14.67 -16.19 -9.81
C MET A 218 -14.37 -15.08 -8.83
N ARG A 219 -14.10 -15.49 -7.60
CA ARG A 219 -13.64 -14.62 -6.51
C ARG A 219 -12.55 -15.35 -5.73
N ARG A 220 -11.71 -14.59 -5.05
CA ARG A 220 -10.72 -15.14 -4.14
C ARG A 220 -10.57 -14.24 -2.93
N ASP A 221 -10.57 -14.82 -1.74
CA ASP A 221 -10.22 -14.12 -0.52
C ASP A 221 -8.75 -13.67 -0.61
N GLY A 222 -8.51 -12.36 -0.48
CA GLY A 222 -7.19 -11.75 -0.69
C GLY A 222 -6.86 -11.43 -2.16
N GLY A 223 -7.84 -11.45 -3.06
CA GLY A 223 -7.74 -10.89 -4.42
C GLY A 223 -7.01 -11.77 -5.43
N MET A 224 -6.61 -11.15 -6.56
CA MET A 224 -5.85 -11.74 -7.67
C MET A 224 -6.55 -12.89 -8.42
N CYS A 225 -7.88 -12.90 -8.43
CA CYS A 225 -8.63 -13.97 -9.09
C CYS A 225 -8.48 -13.96 -10.63
N ALA A 226 -8.17 -12.82 -11.25
CA ALA A 226 -7.89 -12.71 -12.67
C ALA A 226 -6.73 -13.60 -13.12
N SER A 227 -5.76 -13.83 -12.22
CA SER A 227 -4.64 -14.74 -12.46
C SER A 227 -5.06 -16.20 -12.54
N ALA A 228 -6.32 -16.57 -12.29
CA ALA A 228 -6.79 -17.96 -12.41
C ALA A 228 -6.63 -18.50 -13.84
N VAL A 229 -6.59 -17.62 -14.84
CA VAL A 229 -6.24 -17.97 -16.23
C VAL A 229 -4.84 -18.58 -16.36
N ALA A 230 -3.97 -18.45 -15.34
CA ALA A 230 -2.66 -19.11 -15.26
C ALA A 230 -2.71 -20.58 -14.83
N LEU A 231 -3.84 -21.04 -14.28
CA LEU A 231 -3.93 -22.40 -13.75
C LEU A 231 -3.82 -23.41 -14.90
N PRO A 232 -2.99 -24.46 -14.78
CA PRO A 232 -2.76 -25.42 -15.87
C PRO A 232 -4.05 -26.10 -16.38
N ASP A 233 -5.03 -26.28 -15.50
CA ASP A 233 -6.33 -26.91 -15.78
C ASP A 233 -7.46 -25.90 -16.02
N PHE A 234 -7.17 -24.59 -16.08
CA PHE A 234 -8.19 -23.54 -16.18
C PHE A 234 -9.13 -23.77 -17.37
N TYR A 235 -8.58 -23.84 -18.58
CA TYR A 235 -9.35 -23.98 -19.81
C TYR A 235 -10.23 -25.24 -19.76
N GLN A 236 -9.63 -26.40 -19.52
CA GLN A 236 -10.33 -27.68 -19.48
C GLN A 236 -11.48 -27.67 -18.48
N ARG A 237 -11.25 -27.14 -17.27
CA ARG A 237 -12.27 -27.08 -16.22
C ARG A 237 -13.41 -26.13 -16.61
N MET A 238 -13.09 -24.94 -17.13
CA MET A 238 -14.11 -23.96 -17.48
C MET A 238 -14.94 -24.40 -18.68
N SER A 239 -14.28 -24.93 -19.72
CA SER A 239 -14.96 -25.47 -20.91
C SER A 239 -15.90 -26.62 -20.55
N GLN A 240 -15.48 -27.49 -19.61
CA GLN A 240 -16.31 -28.61 -19.17
C GLN A 240 -17.53 -28.15 -18.37
N LEU A 241 -17.36 -27.19 -17.46
CA LEU A 241 -18.47 -26.63 -16.68
C LEU A 241 -19.51 -25.94 -17.57
N LEU A 242 -19.04 -25.19 -18.57
CA LEU A 242 -19.88 -24.45 -19.51
C LEU A 242 -20.46 -25.31 -20.64
N GLY A 243 -19.85 -26.46 -20.94
CA GLY A 243 -20.22 -27.30 -22.08
C GLY A 243 -19.87 -26.68 -23.44
N ASP A 244 -18.86 -25.80 -23.50
CA ASP A 244 -18.42 -25.10 -24.72
C ASP A 244 -16.90 -25.23 -24.89
N GLU A 245 -16.45 -25.61 -26.09
CA GLU A 245 -15.02 -25.76 -26.41
C GLU A 245 -14.33 -24.40 -26.60
N ARG A 246 -15.10 -23.32 -26.81
CA ARG A 246 -14.58 -21.96 -26.93
C ARG A 246 -15.18 -21.12 -25.82
N ILE A 247 -14.34 -20.54 -24.98
CA ILE A 247 -14.79 -19.72 -23.85
C ILE A 247 -14.28 -18.29 -23.98
N VAL A 248 -15.10 -17.34 -23.53
CA VAL A 248 -14.74 -15.92 -23.41
C VAL A 248 -14.53 -15.60 -21.94
N VAL A 249 -13.40 -15.00 -21.61
CA VAL A 249 -13.01 -14.62 -20.25
C VAL A 249 -12.93 -13.10 -20.15
N GLY A 250 -13.76 -12.49 -19.31
CA GLY A 250 -13.67 -11.09 -18.96
C GLY A 250 -12.85 -10.89 -17.68
N LEU A 251 -11.89 -9.96 -17.73
CA LEU A 251 -10.99 -9.58 -16.64
C LEU A 251 -11.14 -8.07 -16.36
N PRO A 252 -12.21 -7.63 -15.67
CA PRO A 252 -12.44 -6.21 -15.43
C PRO A 252 -11.49 -5.61 -14.38
N SER A 253 -10.89 -6.42 -13.51
CA SER A 253 -9.86 -6.01 -12.53
C SER A 253 -9.00 -7.23 -12.16
N PRO A 254 -7.89 -7.07 -11.41
CA PRO A 254 -7.13 -8.20 -10.87
C PRO A 254 -7.94 -9.13 -9.97
N ASP A 255 -9.01 -8.62 -9.34
CA ASP A 255 -9.80 -9.32 -8.32
C ASP A 255 -11.11 -9.91 -8.85
N GLU A 256 -11.41 -9.67 -10.13
CA GLU A 256 -12.64 -10.12 -10.78
C GLU A 256 -12.35 -10.87 -12.08
N LEU A 257 -13.03 -11.99 -12.27
CA LEU A 257 -12.96 -12.80 -13.47
C LEU A 257 -14.33 -13.41 -13.74
N ALA A 258 -14.79 -13.31 -14.99
CA ALA A 258 -16.00 -13.95 -15.44
C ALA A 258 -15.76 -14.74 -16.73
N VAL A 259 -16.41 -15.90 -16.87
CA VAL A 259 -16.24 -16.83 -18.00
C VAL A 259 -17.59 -17.24 -18.54
N ALA A 260 -17.75 -17.22 -19.85
CA ALA A 260 -18.92 -17.76 -20.53
C ALA A 260 -18.53 -18.53 -21.80
N GLY A 261 -19.43 -19.38 -22.29
CA GLY A 261 -19.26 -20.01 -23.60
C GLY A 261 -19.29 -18.95 -24.71
N ALA A 262 -18.44 -19.08 -25.72
CA ALA A 262 -18.36 -18.13 -26.82
C ALA A 262 -19.64 -18.11 -27.68
N ALA A 263 -20.40 -19.21 -27.69
CA ALA A 263 -21.69 -19.29 -28.37
C ALA A 263 -22.87 -18.81 -27.51
N SER A 264 -22.64 -18.40 -26.27
CA SER A 264 -23.67 -17.93 -25.35
C SER A 264 -24.08 -16.47 -25.64
N GLY A 265 -25.09 -15.96 -24.92
CA GLY A 265 -25.51 -14.56 -24.99
C GLY A 265 -24.71 -13.60 -24.11
N TRP A 266 -23.65 -14.07 -23.44
CA TRP A 266 -22.81 -13.27 -22.52
C TRP A 266 -21.60 -12.53 -23.13
N PRO A 267 -21.00 -12.90 -24.28
CA PRO A 267 -19.76 -12.28 -24.75
C PRO A 267 -19.79 -10.76 -24.86
N GLU A 268 -20.86 -10.17 -25.40
CA GLU A 268 -20.98 -8.70 -25.52
C GLU A 268 -21.11 -8.02 -24.15
N THR A 269 -21.80 -8.65 -23.19
CA THR A 269 -21.89 -8.12 -21.82
C THR A 269 -20.54 -8.19 -21.11
N LEU A 270 -19.77 -9.26 -21.30
CA LEU A 270 -18.40 -9.35 -20.77
C LEU A 270 -17.48 -8.31 -21.40
N ARG A 271 -17.63 -8.06 -22.71
CA ARG A 271 -16.90 -7.02 -23.43
C ARG A 271 -17.20 -5.63 -22.85
N GLU A 272 -18.48 -5.31 -22.67
CA GLU A 272 -18.90 -4.04 -22.07
C GLU A 272 -18.33 -3.88 -20.66
N MET A 273 -18.50 -4.88 -19.80
CA MET A 273 -17.99 -4.89 -18.42
C MET A 273 -16.48 -4.62 -18.34
N VAL A 274 -15.69 -5.24 -19.24
CA VAL A 274 -14.25 -5.01 -19.33
C VAL A 274 -13.93 -3.59 -19.75
N LEU A 275 -14.55 -3.12 -20.85
CA LEU A 275 -14.23 -1.82 -21.44
C LEU A 275 -14.71 -0.64 -20.59
N SER A 276 -15.79 -0.83 -19.82
CA SER A 276 -16.36 0.16 -18.91
C SER A 276 -15.84 0.03 -17.46
N SER A 277 -14.91 -0.88 -17.19
CA SER A 277 -14.40 -1.09 -15.83
C SER A 277 -13.85 0.22 -15.25
N PRO A 278 -14.19 0.60 -14.01
CA PRO A 278 -13.63 1.79 -13.35
C PRO A 278 -12.27 1.52 -12.70
N TYR A 279 -11.78 0.27 -12.72
CA TYR A 279 -10.56 -0.12 -11.99
C TYR A 279 -9.35 0.70 -12.46
N PRO A 280 -8.58 1.37 -11.59
CA PRO A 280 -7.42 2.15 -12.02
C PRO A 280 -6.38 1.24 -12.67
N THR A 281 -5.77 1.68 -13.78
CA THR A 281 -4.75 0.86 -14.44
C THR A 281 -3.50 0.73 -13.55
N GLY A 282 -3.25 -0.49 -13.05
CA GLY A 282 -2.05 -0.88 -12.31
C GLY A 282 -1.19 -1.84 -13.15
N GLU A 283 -1.04 -3.08 -12.69
CA GLU A 283 -0.35 -4.17 -13.37
C GLU A 283 -1.17 -4.72 -14.56
N LEU A 284 -2.48 -4.83 -14.37
CA LEU A 284 -3.43 -5.33 -15.35
C LEU A 284 -4.27 -4.19 -15.92
N VAL A 285 -4.33 -4.11 -17.25
CA VAL A 285 -5.37 -3.34 -17.94
C VAL A 285 -6.58 -4.26 -18.14
N PRO A 286 -7.81 -3.81 -17.84
CA PRO A 286 -9.00 -4.64 -18.04
C PRO A 286 -9.04 -5.25 -19.44
N SER A 287 -9.20 -6.58 -19.51
CA SER A 287 -8.96 -7.36 -20.72
C SER A 287 -10.05 -8.41 -20.98
N LEU A 288 -10.33 -8.69 -22.24
CA LEU A 288 -11.25 -9.74 -22.70
C LEU A 288 -10.47 -10.77 -23.51
N LEU A 289 -10.56 -12.04 -23.13
CA LEU A 289 -9.84 -13.14 -23.77
C LEU A 289 -10.80 -14.10 -24.44
N LEU A 290 -10.34 -14.70 -25.54
CA LEU A 290 -10.88 -15.95 -26.09
C LEU A 290 -9.90 -17.06 -25.74
N ILE A 291 -10.41 -18.18 -25.23
CA ILE A 291 -9.61 -19.37 -24.96
C ILE A 291 -10.27 -20.57 -25.64
N ASP A 292 -9.48 -21.31 -26.40
CA ASP A 292 -9.85 -22.58 -27.00
C ASP A 292 -8.63 -23.52 -27.09
N ARG A 293 -8.77 -24.65 -27.81
CA ARG A 293 -7.68 -25.63 -27.96
C ARG A 293 -6.44 -25.08 -28.67
N SER A 294 -6.56 -24.01 -29.44
CA SER A 294 -5.44 -23.37 -30.13
C SER A 294 -4.62 -22.44 -29.22
N GLY A 295 -5.19 -22.03 -28.09
CA GLY A 295 -4.52 -21.20 -27.10
C GLY A 295 -5.39 -20.04 -26.62
N VAL A 296 -4.72 -18.95 -26.24
CA VAL A 296 -5.33 -17.76 -25.64
C VAL A 296 -5.13 -16.57 -26.58
N GLN A 297 -6.20 -15.86 -26.87
CA GLN A 297 -6.21 -14.65 -27.69
C GLN A 297 -6.80 -13.48 -26.90
N LEU A 298 -6.15 -12.31 -26.98
CA LEU A 298 -6.72 -11.05 -26.49
C LEU A 298 -7.71 -10.49 -27.52
N LEU A 299 -8.99 -10.40 -27.15
CA LEU A 299 -10.07 -9.87 -27.98
C LEU A 299 -10.28 -8.36 -27.81
N ALA A 300 -10.10 -7.86 -26.60
CA ALA A 300 -10.24 -6.44 -26.26
C ALA A 300 -9.43 -6.11 -25.00
N GLU A 301 -9.06 -4.85 -24.88
CA GLU A 301 -8.41 -4.28 -23.71
C GLU A 301 -8.90 -2.83 -23.57
N ARG A 302 -9.06 -2.33 -22.34
CA ARG A 302 -9.49 -0.95 -22.10
C ARG A 302 -8.39 0.02 -22.55
N GLY A 303 -8.75 0.99 -23.40
CA GLY A 303 -7.85 2.02 -23.92
C GLY A 303 -7.51 3.12 -22.93
#